data_AF-A0A830E6R2-F1
#
_entry.id   AF-A0A830E6R2-F1
#
_cell.length_a   1.000
_cell.length_b   1.000
_cell.length_c   1.000
_cell.angle_alpha   90.00
_cell.angle_beta   90.00
_cell.angle_gamma   90.00
#
_symmetry.space_group_name_H-M   'P 1'
#
loop_
_entity.id
_entity.type
_entity.pdbx_description
1 polymer ?
#
loop_
_entity_poly.entity_id
_entity_poly.type
_entity_poly.pdbx_seq_one_letter_code
_entity_poly.pdbx_strand_id
1 'polypeptide(L)'
;MRFLRRKTTALDEDEEITRLMRRINNRPRFRTEGGKPSRDAVEVYVSNGLRLLERALRDLGAGDDEVRRSLRTGKEVLISNYPNQLDINELARQLLARVRAPQRQRHS
;
A
#
# COMPACT_ATOMS: atom_id res chain seq x y z
N MET A 1 60.18 -14.85 -23.40
CA MET A 1 59.38 -14.39 -22.24
C MET A 1 57.91 -14.33 -22.64
N ARG A 2 57.01 -14.70 -21.71
CA ARG A 2 55.52 -14.69 -21.76
C ARG A 2 54.98 -13.42 -22.48
N PHE A 3 53.82 -13.42 -23.15
CA PHE A 3 52.49 -13.66 -22.60
C PHE A 3 51.45 -14.06 -23.66
N LEU A 4 50.65 -15.08 -23.35
CA LEU A 4 49.31 -15.28 -23.89
C LEU A 4 48.40 -14.12 -23.48
N ARG A 5 47.50 -13.68 -24.37
CA ARG A 5 46.19 -13.17 -23.93
C ARG A 5 45.11 -13.57 -24.93
N ARG A 6 44.34 -14.59 -24.56
CA ARG A 6 43.15 -15.09 -25.26
C ARG A 6 42.12 -13.96 -25.41
N LYS A 7 41.57 -13.80 -26.61
CA LYS A 7 40.37 -13.01 -26.90
C LYS A 7 39.19 -13.97 -27.01
N THR A 8 38.36 -14.09 -25.98
CA THR A 8 37.09 -14.82 -26.00
C THR A 8 36.22 -14.31 -24.85
N THR A 9 35.43 -13.27 -25.04
CA THR A 9 34.38 -12.88 -24.07
C THR A 9 33.15 -12.16 -24.67
N ALA A 10 33.16 -11.72 -25.93
CA ALA A 10 32.08 -10.86 -26.44
C ALA A 10 30.85 -11.59 -27.02
N LEU A 11 30.90 -12.91 -27.21
CA LEU A 11 29.79 -13.68 -27.81
C LEU A 11 28.93 -14.43 -26.80
N ASP A 12 29.43 -14.65 -25.57
CA ASP A 12 28.69 -15.35 -24.52
C ASP A 12 27.71 -14.42 -23.76
N GLU A 13 27.99 -13.12 -23.71
CA GLU A 13 27.14 -12.13 -23.00
C GLU A 13 25.78 -11.94 -23.71
N ASP A 14 25.75 -11.97 -25.04
CA ASP A 14 24.52 -11.80 -25.82
C ASP A 14 23.57 -13.01 -25.67
N GLU A 15 24.12 -14.23 -25.50
CA GLU A 15 23.31 -15.42 -25.23
C GLU A 15 22.66 -15.37 -23.85
N GLU A 16 23.37 -14.86 -22.83
CA GLU A 16 22.82 -14.69 -21.49
C GLU A 16 21.68 -13.66 -21.47
N ILE A 17 21.86 -12.53 -22.18
CA ILE A 17 20.81 -11.51 -22.31
C ILE A 17 19.58 -12.09 -23.02
N THR A 18 19.77 -12.88 -24.07
CA THR A 18 18.68 -13.49 -24.84
C THR A 18 17.93 -14.56 -24.03
N ARG A 19 18.64 -15.34 -23.21
CA ARG A 19 18.03 -16.31 -22.26
C ARG A 19 17.27 -15.61 -21.15
N LEU A 20 17.79 -14.49 -20.64
CA LEU A 20 17.11 -13.67 -19.63
C LEU A 20 15.80 -13.07 -20.19
N MET A 21 15.84 -12.54 -21.41
CA MET A 21 14.67 -12.02 -22.13
C MET A 21 13.58 -13.09 -22.33
N ARG A 22 13.94 -14.32 -22.71
CA ARG A 22 12.98 -15.44 -22.78
C ARG A 22 12.36 -15.78 -21.43
N ARG A 23 13.13 -15.71 -20.34
CA ARG A 23 12.64 -15.99 -18.98
C ARG A 23 11.65 -14.94 -18.49
N ILE A 24 11.88 -13.67 -18.83
CA ILE A 24 10.97 -12.57 -18.49
C ILE A 24 9.67 -12.70 -19.28
N ASN A 25 9.73 -13.03 -20.57
CA ASN A 25 8.53 -13.22 -21.42
C ASN A 25 7.72 -14.49 -21.08
N ASN A 26 8.36 -15.53 -20.54
CA ASN A 26 7.68 -16.73 -20.06
C ASN A 26 7.18 -16.63 -18.61
N ARG A 27 7.35 -15.48 -17.93
CA ARG A 27 6.68 -15.28 -16.65
C ARG A 27 5.18 -15.26 -16.96
N PRO A 28 4.36 -16.14 -16.39
CA PRO A 28 2.93 -16.14 -16.65
C PRO A 28 2.45 -14.73 -16.35
N ARG A 29 1.97 -14.05 -17.40
CA ARG A 29 1.19 -12.83 -17.25
C ARG A 29 0.07 -13.25 -16.31
N PHE A 30 0.19 -12.84 -15.05
CA PHE A 30 -0.93 -12.86 -14.14
C PHE A 30 -2.03 -12.12 -14.88
N ARG A 31 -2.94 -12.88 -15.47
CA ARG A 31 -4.23 -12.38 -15.88
C ARG A 31 -4.81 -11.85 -14.57
N THR A 32 -4.66 -10.55 -14.35
CA THR A 32 -5.65 -9.80 -13.61
C THR A 32 -6.90 -9.83 -14.49
N GLU A 33 -7.55 -11.00 -14.51
CA GLU A 33 -8.98 -11.09 -14.69
C GLU A 33 -9.57 -10.02 -13.77
N GLY A 34 -10.62 -9.34 -14.22
CA GLY A 34 -11.40 -8.39 -13.44
C GLY A 34 -12.12 -9.05 -12.26
N GLY A 35 -11.37 -9.78 -11.44
CA GLY A 35 -11.78 -10.45 -10.24
C GLY A 35 -11.92 -9.42 -9.15
N LYS A 36 -13.03 -9.52 -8.42
CA LYS A 36 -13.22 -8.88 -7.12
C LYS A 36 -11.88 -8.87 -6.37
N PRO A 37 -11.49 -7.74 -5.77
CA PRO A 37 -10.22 -7.67 -5.08
C PRO A 37 -10.13 -8.82 -4.09
N SER A 38 -9.01 -9.56 -4.15
CA SER A 38 -8.78 -10.67 -3.22
C SER A 38 -8.97 -10.13 -1.81
N ARG A 39 -9.72 -10.85 -0.98
CA ARG A 39 -9.99 -10.47 0.41
C ARG A 39 -8.69 -10.12 1.14
N ASP A 40 -7.62 -10.85 0.83
CA ASP A 40 -6.27 -10.63 1.35
C ASP A 40 -5.70 -9.26 0.96
N ALA A 41 -5.95 -8.78 -0.26
CA ALA A 41 -5.48 -7.47 -0.71
C ALA A 41 -6.20 -6.32 0.00
N VAL A 42 -7.50 -6.48 0.25
CA VAL A 42 -8.29 -5.52 1.05
C VAL A 42 -7.80 -5.52 2.50
N GLU A 43 -7.55 -6.70 3.09
CA GLU A 43 -7.04 -6.81 4.46
C GLU A 43 -5.66 -6.16 4.62
N VAL A 44 -4.74 -6.37 3.67
CA VAL A 44 -3.42 -5.71 3.66
C VAL A 44 -3.55 -4.20 3.53
N TYR A 45 -4.38 -3.70 2.61
CA TYR A 45 -4.61 -2.27 2.45
C TYR A 45 -5.16 -1.63 3.73
N VAL A 46 -6.20 -2.24 4.31
CA VAL A 46 -6.85 -1.72 5.53
C VAL A 46 -5.88 -1.76 6.71
N SER A 47 -5.13 -2.86 6.89
CA SER A 47 -4.15 -2.99 7.96
C SER A 47 -3.07 -1.91 7.88
N ASN A 48 -2.51 -1.69 6.68
CA ASN A 48 -1.52 -0.64 6.45
C ASN A 48 -2.11 0.76 6.68
N GLY A 49 -3.31 1.02 6.14
CA GLY A 49 -4.02 2.28 6.33
C GLY A 49 -4.31 2.59 7.80
N LEU A 50 -4.70 1.58 8.59
CA LEU A 50 -4.95 1.74 10.03
C LEU A 50 -3.68 2.05 10.82
N ARG A 51 -2.54 1.44 10.48
CA ARG A 51 -1.25 1.75 11.14
C ARG A 51 -0.81 3.19 10.86
N LEU A 52 -0.97 3.65 9.63
CA LEU A 52 -0.68 5.04 9.26
C LEU A 52 -1.65 6.01 9.95
N LEU A 53 -2.94 5.65 10.02
CA LEU A 53 -3.97 6.46 10.65
C LEU A 53 -3.74 6.59 12.16
N GLU A 54 -3.38 5.50 12.84
CA GLU A 54 -3.03 5.52 14.27
C GLU A 54 -1.88 6.48 14.54
N ARG A 55 -0.82 6.41 13.73
CA ARG A 55 0.34 7.30 13.87
C ARG A 55 -0.06 8.76 13.65
N ALA A 56 -0.80 9.05 12.59
CA ALA A 56 -1.27 10.42 12.30
C ALA A 56 -2.16 10.98 13.42
N LEU A 57 -3.03 10.16 14.01
CA LEU A 57 -3.87 10.58 15.16
C LEU A 57 -3.02 10.89 16.39
N ARG A 58 -2.02 10.06 16.70
CA ARG A 58 -1.09 10.32 17.81
C ARG A 58 -0.24 11.56 17.58
N ASP A 59 0.24 11.79 16.36
CA ASP A 59 0.99 12.99 15.97
C ASP A 59 0.13 14.27 16.10
N LEU A 60 -1.20 14.16 15.92
CA LEU A 60 -2.17 15.23 16.17
C LEU A 60 -2.53 15.41 17.67
N GLY A 61 -1.91 14.64 18.56
CA GLY A 61 -2.16 14.68 20.01
C GLY A 61 -3.50 14.07 20.41
N ALA A 62 -3.99 13.05 19.70
CA ALA A 62 -5.17 12.30 20.09
C ALA A 62 -4.88 11.41 21.31
N GLY A 63 -5.78 11.40 22.30
CA GLY A 63 -5.73 10.46 23.42
C GLY A 63 -6.13 9.04 23.01
N ASP A 64 -5.82 8.04 23.83
CA ASP A 64 -6.05 6.62 23.51
C ASP A 64 -7.52 6.30 23.17
N ASP A 65 -8.47 6.88 23.89
CA ASP A 65 -9.90 6.73 23.61
C ASP A 65 -10.32 7.35 22.27
N GLU A 66 -9.72 8.50 21.92
CA GLU A 66 -9.98 9.18 20.65
C GLU A 66 -9.43 8.34 19.49
N VAL A 67 -8.19 7.86 19.63
CA VAL A 67 -7.54 6.97 18.68
C VAL A 67 -8.40 5.73 18.44
N ARG A 68 -8.86 5.06 19.50
CA ARG A 68 -9.67 3.84 19.37
C ARG A 68 -10.99 4.09 18.64
N ARG A 69 -11.67 5.21 18.92
CA ARG A 69 -12.92 5.59 18.22
C ARG A 69 -12.65 5.92 16.75
N SER A 70 -11.63 6.73 16.48
CA SER A 70 -11.24 7.11 15.12
C SER A 70 -10.80 5.90 14.29
N LEU A 71 -10.03 4.95 14.84
CA LEU A 71 -9.62 3.73 14.12
C LEU A 71 -10.82 2.84 13.73
N ARG A 72 -11.83 2.74 14.60
CA ARG A 72 -13.06 1.99 14.28
C ARG A 72 -13.75 2.56 13.05
N THR A 73 -13.94 3.88 12.99
CA THR A 73 -14.54 4.56 11.83
C THR A 73 -13.60 4.54 10.62
N GLY A 74 -12.30 4.76 10.82
CA GLY A 74 -11.29 4.74 9.76
C GLY A 74 -11.20 3.40 9.04
N LYS A 75 -11.42 2.28 9.75
CA LYS A 75 -11.48 0.94 9.14
C LYS A 75 -12.55 0.85 8.06
N GLU A 76 -13.77 1.32 8.34
CA GLU A 76 -14.88 1.29 7.39
C GLU A 76 -14.61 2.20 6.18
N VAL A 77 -14.03 3.37 6.43
CA VAL A 77 -13.64 4.31 5.36
C VAL A 77 -12.58 3.71 4.43
N LEU A 78 -11.57 3.02 4.99
CA LEU A 78 -10.53 2.34 4.22
C LEU A 78 -11.12 1.20 3.37
N ILE A 79 -12.00 0.38 3.94
CA ILE A 79 -12.66 -0.70 3.19
C ILE A 79 -13.50 -0.10 2.04
N SER A 80 -14.27 0.95 2.32
CA SER A 80 -15.16 1.58 1.33
C SER A 80 -14.41 2.33 0.23
N ASN A 81 -13.21 2.84 0.51
CA ASN A 81 -12.41 3.56 -0.47
C ASN A 81 -11.47 2.66 -1.26
N TYR A 82 -11.20 1.43 -0.82
CA TYR A 82 -10.35 0.52 -1.57
C TYR A 82 -10.88 0.31 -3.01
N PRO A 83 -10.02 0.30 -4.05
CA PRO A 83 -8.56 0.46 -4.03
C PRO A 83 -8.06 1.91 -4.19
N ASN A 84 -8.93 2.91 -4.05
CA ASN A 84 -8.58 4.32 -4.25
C ASN A 84 -7.60 4.82 -3.19
N GLN A 85 -6.69 5.69 -3.61
CA GLN A 85 -5.79 6.38 -2.70
C GLN A 85 -6.58 7.37 -1.82
N LEU A 86 -6.34 7.28 -0.52
CA LEU A 86 -6.95 8.15 0.48
C LEU A 86 -5.84 8.88 1.24
N ASP A 87 -6.00 10.19 1.45
CA ASP A 87 -5.10 10.96 2.30
C ASP A 87 -5.36 10.62 3.77
N ILE A 88 -4.45 9.83 4.34
CA ILE A 88 -4.53 9.38 5.73
C ILE A 88 -4.42 10.53 6.73
N ASN A 89 -3.65 11.57 6.42
CA ASN A 89 -3.49 12.72 7.32
C ASN A 89 -4.77 13.54 7.37
N GLU A 90 -5.40 13.73 6.21
CA GLU A 90 -6.69 14.41 6.13
C GLU A 90 -7.79 13.61 6.81
N LEU A 91 -7.83 12.29 6.60
CA LEU A 91 -8.73 11.40 7.31
C LEU A 91 -8.53 11.49 8.83
N ALA A 92 -7.29 11.50 9.31
CA ALA A 92 -6.97 11.62 10.74
C ALA A 92 -7.52 12.92 11.33
N ARG A 93 -7.32 14.06 10.66
CA ARG A 93 -7.85 15.36 11.08
C ARG A 93 -9.38 15.36 11.15
N GLN A 94 -10.04 14.84 10.11
CA GLN A 94 -11.51 14.78 10.06
C GLN A 94 -12.09 13.86 11.15
N LEU A 95 -11.49 12.69 11.35
CA LEU A 95 -11.93 11.75 12.37
C LEU A 95 -11.72 12.31 13.77
N LEU A 96 -10.57 12.91 14.03
CA LEU A 96 -10.27 13.52 15.32
C LEU A 96 -11.21 14.69 15.61
N ALA A 97 -11.43 15.56 14.62
CA ALA A 97 -12.40 16.66 14.74
C ALA A 97 -13.81 16.14 15.03
N ARG A 98 -14.22 15.03 14.38
CA ARG A 98 -15.54 14.42 14.61
C ARG A 98 -15.69 13.77 15.97
N VAL A 99 -14.62 13.17 16.51
CA VAL A 99 -14.61 12.58 17.86
C VAL A 99 -14.59 13.66 18.93
N ARG A 100 -13.88 14.77 18.69
CA ARG A 100 -13.79 15.93 19.59
C ARG A 100 -14.98 16.86 19.51
N ALA A 101 -15.66 16.93 18.37
CA ALA A 101 -16.85 17.74 18.24
C ALA A 101 -17.90 17.22 19.23
N PRO A 102 -18.40 18.06 20.15
CA PRO A 102 -19.61 17.70 20.88
C PRO A 102 -20.67 17.45 19.82
N GLN A 103 -21.35 16.29 19.89
CA GLN A 103 -22.52 16.03 19.06
C GLN A 103 -23.52 17.15 19.36
N ARG A 104 -23.45 18.26 18.62
CA ARG A 104 -24.55 19.20 18.50
C ARG A 104 -25.63 18.39 17.82
N GLN A 105 -26.49 17.81 18.65
CA GLN A 105 -27.76 17.24 18.26
C GLN A 105 -28.36 18.16 17.21
N ARG A 106 -28.45 17.66 15.98
CA ARG A 106 -29.34 18.24 14.98
C ARG A 106 -30.74 18.00 15.53
N HIS A 107 -31.22 18.96 16.31
CA HIS A 107 -32.62 19.13 16.63
C HIS A 107 -33.16 20.19 15.68
N SER A 108 -33.86 19.74 14.64
CA SER A 108 -34.78 20.50 13.80
C SER A 108 -35.39 19.56 12.77
#